data_AF-A0A969IIU9-F1
#
_entry.id   AF-A0A969IIU9-F1
#
_cell.length_a   1.000
_cell.length_b   1.000
_cell.length_c   1.000
_cell.angle_alpha   90.00
_cell.angle_beta   90.00
_cell.angle_gamma   90.00
#
_symmetry.space_group_name_H-M   'P 1'
#
loop_
_entity.id
_entity.type
_entity.pdbx_description
1 polymer ?
#
loop_
_entity_poly.entity_id
_entity_poly.type
_entity_poly.pdbx_seq_one_letter_code
_entity_poly.pdbx_strand_id
1 'polypeptide(L)'
;MAGSNRKEAPAEPFKRVLGLAVRAIAGDGEIQVSYGPGKPELDGKAVQLPEPSRVPSQREVAVIRGWADSLALTAACHDVKLHARLAPRSGPAK
;
A
#
# COMPACT_ATOMS: atom_id res chain seq x y z
N MET A 1 -10.94 -34.31 0.95
CA MET A 1 -11.09 -33.35 2.05
C MET A 1 -11.92 -32.18 1.56
N ALA A 2 -13.15 -32.04 2.05
CA ALA A 2 -14.09 -31.04 1.58
C ALA A 2 -13.65 -29.64 2.03
N GLY A 3 -13.13 -28.84 1.10
CA GLY A 3 -12.82 -27.44 1.32
C GLY A 3 -14.09 -26.67 1.62
N SER A 4 -14.19 -26.14 2.83
CA SER A 4 -15.27 -25.28 3.29
C SER A 4 -15.49 -24.13 2.31
N ASN A 5 -16.59 -24.15 1.55
CA ASN A 5 -17.03 -23.06 0.68
C ASN A 5 -17.60 -21.91 1.54
N ARG A 6 -16.78 -21.38 2.45
CA ARG A 6 -17.08 -20.13 3.14
C ARG A 6 -16.97 -19.04 2.08
N LYS A 7 -18.12 -18.45 1.70
CA LYS A 7 -18.15 -17.23 0.89
C LYS A 7 -17.14 -16.25 1.49
N GLU A 8 -16.08 -15.99 0.74
CA GLU A 8 -15.03 -15.04 1.11
C GLU A 8 -15.67 -13.66 1.33
N ALA A 9 -15.12 -12.85 2.23
CA ALA A 9 -15.64 -11.50 2.39
C ALA A 9 -15.47 -10.72 1.06
N PRO A 10 -16.45 -9.91 0.64
CA PRO A 10 -16.43 -9.33 -0.71
C PRO A 10 -15.20 -8.47 -1.04
N ALA A 11 -14.52 -7.93 -0.02
CA ALA A 11 -13.33 -7.12 -0.17
C ALA A 11 -12.01 -7.92 -0.26
N GLU A 12 -12.00 -9.20 0.10
CA GLU A 12 -10.76 -9.99 0.14
C GLU A 12 -10.13 -10.24 -1.24
N PRO A 13 -10.90 -10.48 -2.33
CA PRO A 13 -10.32 -10.51 -3.66
C PRO A 13 -9.58 -9.22 -4.01
N PHE A 14 -10.13 -8.06 -3.61
CA PHE A 14 -9.50 -6.76 -3.83
C PHE A 14 -8.19 -6.61 -3.04
N LYS A 15 -8.18 -6.97 -1.75
CA LYS A 15 -6.96 -6.96 -0.91
C LYS A 15 -5.87 -7.85 -1.50
N ARG A 16 -6.23 -9.05 -1.92
CA ARG A 16 -5.30 -10.03 -2.50
C ARG A 16 -4.62 -9.50 -3.78
N VAL A 17 -5.40 -8.99 -4.73
CA VAL A 17 -4.83 -8.48 -6.00
C VAL A 17 -4.06 -7.19 -5.79
N LEU A 18 -4.51 -6.32 -4.88
CA LEU A 18 -3.83 -5.07 -4.60
C LEU A 18 -2.45 -5.31 -3.98
N GLY A 19 -2.33 -6.26 -3.04
CA GLY A 19 -1.04 -6.62 -2.48
C GLY A 19 -0.05 -7.19 -3.51
N LEU A 20 -0.54 -7.97 -4.49
CA LEU A 20 0.28 -8.44 -5.61
C LEU A 20 0.69 -7.30 -6.53
N ALA A 21 -0.22 -6.37 -6.82
CA ALA A 21 0.05 -5.20 -7.65
C ALA A 21 1.13 -4.31 -7.02
N VAL A 22 1.07 -4.06 -5.71
CA VAL A 22 2.10 -3.31 -4.97
C VAL A 22 3.48 -3.93 -5.15
N ARG A 23 3.62 -5.25 -4.92
CA ARG A 23 4.89 -5.96 -5.11
C ARG A 23 5.39 -5.88 -6.55
N ALA A 24 4.48 -6.03 -7.53
CA ALA A 24 4.82 -5.96 -8.94
C ALA A 24 5.30 -4.55 -9.36
N ILE A 25 4.58 -3.50 -8.94
CA ILE A 25 4.94 -2.11 -9.23
C ILE A 25 6.26 -1.74 -8.55
N ALA A 26 6.43 -2.16 -7.29
CA ALA A 26 7.65 -1.89 -6.54
C ALA A 26 8.88 -2.65 -7.07
N GLY A 27 8.67 -3.72 -7.85
CA GLY A 27 9.74 -4.60 -8.31
C GLY A 27 10.37 -5.44 -7.18
N ASP A 28 9.69 -5.57 -6.03
CA ASP A 28 10.18 -6.29 -4.85
C ASP A 28 9.12 -7.25 -4.31
N GLY A 29 9.37 -8.55 -4.43
CA GLY A 29 8.48 -9.61 -3.96
C GLY A 29 8.41 -9.77 -2.45
N GLU A 30 9.38 -9.23 -1.72
CA GLU A 30 9.46 -9.32 -0.25
C GLU A 30 8.63 -8.24 0.46
N ILE A 31 8.01 -7.32 -0.30
CA ILE A 31 7.13 -6.31 0.30
C ILE A 31 5.91 -6.98 0.94
N GLN A 32 5.74 -6.68 2.23
CA GLN A 32 4.62 -7.14 3.03
C GLN A 32 3.54 -6.07 3.00
N VAL A 33 2.35 -6.44 2.54
CA VAL A 33 1.19 -5.55 2.48
C VAL A 33 0.20 -5.97 3.56
N SER A 34 -0.10 -5.06 4.48
CA SER A 34 -1.07 -5.24 5.55
C SER A 34 -2.24 -4.27 5.39
N TYR A 35 -3.39 -4.66 5.95
CA TYR A 35 -4.61 -3.85 5.94
C TYR A 35 -5.07 -3.64 7.38
N GLY A 36 -5.38 -2.41 7.74
CA GLY A 36 -5.78 -2.10 9.11
C GLY A 36 -6.24 -0.66 9.31
N PRO A 37 -6.63 -0.30 10.54
CA PRO A 37 -6.96 1.08 10.88
C PRO A 37 -5.69 1.94 10.86
N GLY A 38 -5.76 3.11 10.26
CA GLY A 38 -4.63 4.05 10.24
C GLY A 38 -4.48 4.78 8.91
N LYS A 39 -3.39 5.54 8.81
CA LYS A 39 -3.00 6.21 7.57
C LYS A 39 -2.21 5.23 6.69
N PRO A 40 -2.24 5.39 5.36
CA PRO A 40 -1.35 4.66 4.47
C PRO A 40 0.11 5.01 4.79
N GLU A 41 0.95 3.99 4.93
CA GLU A 41 2.34 4.17 5.34
C GLU A 41 3.26 3.11 4.70
N LEU A 42 4.53 3.48 4.51
CA LEU A 42 5.61 2.59 4.09
C LEU A 42 6.73 2.69 5.13
N ASP A 43 7.05 1.58 5.78
CA ASP A 43 8.21 1.44 6.66
C ASP A 43 9.12 0.32 6.15
N GLY A 44 10.24 0.70 5.55
CA GLY A 44 11.15 -0.24 4.90
C GLY A 44 10.44 -1.03 3.79
N LYS A 45 10.10 -2.30 4.08
CA LYS A 45 9.37 -3.21 3.17
C LYS A 45 7.94 -3.52 3.64
N ALA A 46 7.48 -2.87 4.70
CA ALA A 46 6.12 -3.01 5.20
C ALA A 46 5.26 -1.88 4.66
N VAL A 47 4.27 -2.21 3.83
CA VAL A 47 3.24 -1.30 3.34
C VAL A 47 1.97 -1.54 4.16
N GLN A 48 1.48 -0.50 4.82
CA GLN A 48 0.21 -0.52 5.52
C GLN A 48 -0.81 0.29 4.73
N LEU A 49 -1.93 -0.37 4.40
CA LEU A 49 -3.08 0.25 3.73
C LEU A 49 -4.30 0.25 4.65
N PRO A 50 -5.24 1.18 4.44
CA PRO A 50 -6.48 1.16 5.20
C PRO A 50 -7.33 -0.06 4.84
N GLU A 51 -8.00 -0.61 5.85
CA GLU A 51 -8.95 -1.70 5.66
C GLU A 51 -10.14 -1.22 4.80
N PRO A 52 -10.41 -1.85 3.65
CA PRO A 52 -11.58 -1.51 2.85
C PRO A 52 -12.88 -1.88 3.57
N SER A 53 -13.93 -1.13 3.28
CA SER A 53 -15.29 -1.49 3.71
C SER A 53 -15.67 -2.88 3.21
N ARG A 54 -16.56 -3.58 3.93
CA ARG A 54 -17.02 -4.94 3.57
C ARG A 54 -17.49 -5.05 2.12
N VAL A 55 -18.14 -3.99 1.62
CA VAL A 55 -18.51 -3.81 0.20
C VAL A 55 -18.00 -2.43 -0.20
N PRO A 56 -16.79 -2.34 -0.78
CA PRO A 56 -16.20 -1.04 -1.04
C PRO A 56 -16.84 -0.38 -2.25
N SER A 57 -17.02 0.94 -2.18
CA SER A 57 -17.49 1.71 -3.33
C SER A 57 -16.39 1.86 -4.39
N GLN A 58 -16.75 2.16 -5.64
CA GLN A 58 -15.74 2.43 -6.69
C GLN A 58 -14.77 3.55 -6.30
N ARG A 59 -15.26 4.59 -5.63
CA ARG A 59 -14.45 5.71 -5.14
C ARG A 59 -13.45 5.25 -4.09
N GLU A 60 -13.89 4.42 -3.15
CA GLU A 60 -13.03 3.87 -2.10
C GLU A 60 -11.94 2.97 -2.68
N VAL A 61 -12.30 2.07 -3.60
CA VAL A 61 -11.34 1.24 -4.36
C VAL A 61 -10.28 2.11 -5.04
N ALA A 62 -10.71 3.18 -5.72
CA ALA A 62 -9.80 4.09 -6.42
C ALA A 62 -8.85 4.81 -5.46
N VAL A 63 -9.34 5.26 -4.30
CA VAL A 63 -8.53 5.95 -3.28
C VAL A 63 -7.49 5.00 -2.67
N ILE A 64 -7.90 3.79 -2.26
CA ILE A 64 -6.99 2.80 -1.66
C ILE A 64 -5.92 2.39 -2.68
N ARG A 65 -6.30 2.20 -3.95
CA ARG A 65 -5.35 1.90 -5.02
C ARG A 65 -4.37 3.05 -5.24
N GLY A 66 -4.84 4.30 -5.26
CA GLY A 66 -3.97 5.46 -5.41
C GLY A 66 -2.91 5.57 -4.31
N TRP A 67 -3.29 5.26 -3.06
CA TRP A 67 -2.32 5.15 -1.96
C TRP A 67 -1.34 3.99 -2.18
N ALA A 68 -1.84 2.81 -2.54
CA ALA A 68 -1.01 1.64 -2.79
C ALA A 68 0.04 1.88 -3.89
N ASP A 69 -0.37 2.46 -5.01
CA ASP A 69 0.52 2.76 -6.14
C ASP A 69 1.58 3.80 -5.76
N SER A 70 1.19 4.85 -5.02
CA SER A 70 2.12 5.87 -4.52
C SER A 70 3.19 5.28 -3.59
N LEU A 71 2.78 4.41 -2.65
CA LEU A 71 3.70 3.74 -1.73
C LEU A 71 4.59 2.74 -2.46
N ALA A 72 4.06 2.00 -3.44
CA ALA A 72 4.84 1.08 -4.27
C ALA A 72 5.93 1.81 -5.08
N LEU A 73 5.58 2.94 -5.70
CA LEU A 73 6.54 3.79 -6.41
C LEU A 73 7.57 4.41 -5.47
N THR A 74 7.15 4.81 -4.26
CA THR A 74 8.07 5.29 -3.23
C THR A 74 9.06 4.19 -2.85
N ALA A 75 8.60 2.95 -2.63
CA ALA A 75 9.46 1.82 -2.32
C ALA A 75 10.45 1.50 -3.46
N ALA A 76 10.03 1.60 -4.72
CA ALA A 76 10.88 1.33 -5.88
C ALA A 76 11.94 2.42 -6.14
N CYS A 77 11.55 3.69 -5.99
CA CYS A 77 12.31 4.80 -6.56
C CYS A 77 12.94 5.73 -5.52
N HIS A 78 12.53 5.68 -4.26
CA HIS A 78 13.01 6.61 -3.24
C HIS A 78 14.29 6.13 -2.57
N ASP A 79 15.37 6.89 -2.73
CA ASP A 79 16.60 6.72 -1.94
C ASP A 79 16.60 7.70 -0.76
N VAL A 80 16.45 7.15 0.45
CA VAL A 80 16.40 7.91 1.71
C VAL A 80 17.70 8.69 1.97
N LYS A 81 18.87 8.14 1.59
CA LYS A 81 20.17 8.81 1.79
C LYS A 81 20.33 9.98 0.83
N LEU A 82 19.95 9.76 -0.44
CA LEU A 82 19.96 10.82 -1.44
C LEU A 82 18.99 11.94 -1.07
N HIS A 83 17.78 11.59 -0.65
CA HIS A 83 16.78 12.54 -0.17
C HIS A 83 17.31 13.34 1.02
N ALA A 84 17.85 12.69 2.05
CA ALA A 84 18.40 13.38 3.22
C ALA A 84 19.55 14.35 2.87
N ARG A 85 20.36 14.03 1.84
CA ARG A 85 21.45 14.90 1.37
C ARG A 85 20.96 16.12 0.58
N LEU A 86 19.91 15.95 -0.23
CA LEU A 86 19.40 16.98 -1.13
C LEU A 86 18.21 17.77 -0.55
N ALA A 87 17.59 17.27 0.52
CA ALA A 87 16.48 17.92 1.17
C ALA A 87 16.89 19.33 1.62
N PRO A 88 16.01 20.34 1.45
CA PRO A 88 16.27 21.68 1.91
C PRO A 88 16.50 21.69 3.42
N ARG A 89 17.39 22.56 3.88
CA ARG A 89 17.61 22.74 5.32
C ARG A 89 16.32 23.22 5.97
N SER A 90 16.00 22.62 7.10
CA SER A 90 14.90 23.06 7.96
C SER A 90 15.08 24.54 8.30
N GLY A 91 14.03 25.33 8.12
CA GLY A 91 14.03 26.77 8.39
C GLY A 91 12.69 27.38 8.02
N PRO A 92 12.38 28.61 8.48
CA PRO A 92 11.16 29.29 8.10
C PRO A 92 11.10 29.44 6.57
N ALA A 93 9.97 29.03 5.99
CA ALA A 93 9.65 29.41 4.61
C ALA A 93 9.60 30.94 4.58
N LYS A 94 10.43 31.54 3.73
CA LYS A 94 10.52 32.99 3.58
C LYS A 94 9.51 33.48 2.56
#